data_AF-A0A1W9TD77-F1
#
_entry.id   AF-A0A1W9TD77-F1
#
_cell.length_a   1.000
_cell.length_b   1.000
_cell.length_c   1.000
_cell.angle_alpha   90.00
_cell.angle_beta   90.00
_cell.angle_gamma   90.00
#
_symmetry.space_group_name_H-M   'P 1'
#
loop_
_entity.id
_entity.type
_entity.pdbx_description
1 polymer ?
#
loop_
_entity_poly.entity_id
_entity_poly.type
_entity_poly.pdbx_seq_one_letter_code
_entity_poly.pdbx_strand_id
1 'polypeptide(L)'
;MNTQEFSKYTYKIINNLPHWFKVRNNPEATKTGQFLNLMGMSYQELEEIINYIYDQNNLINANEEELNFIYKGFIPSSIKKTDDIEISSDTEILKEITDVKDFFNFSSAKVKFPELIISNPYYIDYSTNIIYTKKSYNKKIFLSVDSKTIEIMLNEHKIWNIFDEFGHWFGLERNPNEDNYNYKTRILDIFKNEGNSSGIGLANALARELGMRINRTWDDGAKDFVIKEPMIIYNNIKVDGEIISEDEIVTNNEYDVILKGNEKYKNIKREVSYISGLEIKELNNKNDTTMYNRMHSTEETPSELKKEYAKTINSIVPLLFNSVKADVNEWNIGNVSNTGKGILETISDAPIEPFIKYGVIEKNFIDNANKNYEINTWGDIRNIGTWENVKDELKTWKDVLISEK
;
A
#
# COMPACT_ATOMS: atom_id res chain seq x y z
N MET A 1 -2.39 -31.50 -37.47
CA MET A 1 -2.49 -30.02 -37.39
C MET A 1 -3.52 -29.72 -36.33
N ASN A 2 -3.13 -29.08 -35.22
CA ASN A 2 -4.11 -28.59 -34.25
C ASN A 2 -4.98 -27.56 -34.95
N THR A 3 -6.30 -27.76 -34.95
CA THR A 3 -7.27 -26.76 -35.40
C THR A 3 -7.15 -25.56 -34.47
N GLN A 4 -6.52 -24.49 -34.97
CA GLN A 4 -6.38 -23.25 -34.24
C GLN A 4 -7.77 -22.61 -34.11
N GLU A 5 -8.21 -22.44 -32.87
CA GLU A 5 -9.53 -21.88 -32.57
C GLU A 5 -9.63 -20.43 -33.06
N PHE A 6 -10.77 -20.07 -33.64
CA PHE A 6 -11.01 -18.71 -34.13
C PHE A 6 -11.30 -17.76 -32.96
N SER A 7 -10.68 -16.57 -32.96
CA SER A 7 -10.97 -15.54 -31.95
C SER A 7 -12.44 -15.10 -31.99
N LYS A 8 -13.00 -14.73 -30.83
CA LYS A 8 -14.33 -14.11 -30.70
C LYS A 8 -14.51 -12.90 -31.64
N TYR A 9 -13.43 -12.15 -31.90
CA TYR A 9 -13.44 -10.99 -32.79
C TYR A 9 -13.49 -11.37 -34.26
N THR A 10 -12.86 -12.49 -34.62
CA THR A 10 -12.91 -13.02 -35.97
C THR A 10 -14.36 -13.29 -36.37
N TYR A 11 -15.13 -13.94 -35.50
CA TYR A 11 -16.55 -14.17 -35.73
C TYR A 11 -17.35 -12.87 -35.82
N LYS A 12 -17.08 -11.87 -34.98
CA LYS A 12 -17.71 -10.54 -35.10
C LYS A 12 -17.44 -9.90 -36.46
N ILE A 13 -16.20 -9.95 -36.95
CA ILE A 13 -15.81 -9.41 -38.27
C ILE A 13 -16.52 -10.17 -39.38
N ILE A 14 -16.47 -11.51 -39.36
CA ILE A 14 -17.09 -12.37 -40.38
C ILE A 14 -18.60 -12.19 -40.43
N ASN A 15 -19.27 -12.06 -39.29
CA ASN A 15 -20.71 -11.90 -39.21
C ASN A 15 -21.19 -10.56 -39.82
N ASN A 16 -20.30 -9.57 -39.93
CA ASN A 16 -20.58 -8.30 -40.62
C ASN A 16 -20.36 -8.38 -42.14
N LEU A 17 -19.79 -9.46 -42.68
CA LEU A 17 -19.63 -9.64 -44.13
C LEU A 17 -20.96 -10.04 -44.79
N PRO A 18 -21.20 -9.77 -46.08
CA PRO A 18 -22.42 -10.22 -46.75
C PRO A 18 -22.62 -11.73 -46.69
N HIS A 19 -23.88 -12.18 -46.51
CA HIS A 19 -24.23 -13.61 -46.36
C HIS A 19 -23.77 -14.52 -47.52
N TRP A 20 -23.61 -13.96 -48.71
CA TRP A 20 -23.15 -14.70 -49.89
C TRP A 20 -21.64 -14.94 -49.93
N PHE A 21 -20.86 -14.36 -49.00
CA PHE A 21 -19.42 -14.60 -48.94
C PHE A 21 -19.13 -16.02 -48.45
N LYS A 22 -18.28 -16.76 -49.18
CA LYS A 22 -17.85 -18.12 -48.80
C LYS A 22 -17.21 -18.16 -47.41
N VAL A 23 -16.41 -17.14 -47.06
CA VAL A 23 -15.76 -17.01 -45.75
C VAL A 23 -16.78 -16.87 -44.61
N ARG A 24 -17.99 -16.36 -44.86
CA ARG A 24 -19.02 -16.27 -43.83
C ARG A 24 -19.67 -17.61 -43.50
N ASN A 25 -19.85 -18.45 -44.51
CA ASN A 25 -20.51 -19.74 -44.35
C ASN A 25 -19.54 -20.84 -43.88
N ASN A 26 -18.25 -20.74 -44.24
CA ASN A 26 -17.22 -21.68 -43.81
C ASN A 26 -15.87 -20.96 -43.64
N PRO A 27 -15.69 -20.18 -42.57
CA PRO A 27 -14.50 -19.35 -42.40
C PRO A 27 -13.21 -20.17 -42.28
N GLU A 28 -13.24 -21.24 -41.51
CA GLU A 28 -12.09 -22.10 -41.22
C GLU A 28 -11.50 -22.74 -42.49
N ALA A 29 -12.34 -23.06 -43.47
CA ALA A 29 -11.92 -23.66 -44.73
C ALA A 29 -11.35 -22.65 -45.76
N THR A 30 -11.31 -21.36 -45.44
CA THR A 30 -10.88 -20.31 -46.39
C THR A 30 -9.62 -19.59 -45.92
N LYS A 31 -8.72 -19.28 -46.86
CA LYS A 31 -7.54 -18.44 -46.59
C LYS A 31 -7.93 -17.06 -46.06
N THR A 32 -9.03 -16.49 -46.56
CA THR A 32 -9.58 -15.22 -46.08
C THR A 32 -10.03 -15.33 -44.63
N GLY A 33 -10.70 -16.41 -44.23
CA GLY A 33 -11.09 -16.62 -42.82
C GLY A 33 -9.88 -16.77 -41.91
N GLN A 34 -8.84 -17.49 -42.33
CA GLN A 34 -7.57 -17.57 -41.59
C GLN A 34 -6.88 -16.21 -41.46
N PHE A 35 -6.87 -15.40 -42.53
CA PHE A 35 -6.34 -14.03 -42.49
C PHE A 35 -7.16 -13.13 -41.55
N LEU A 36 -8.49 -13.19 -41.62
CA LEU A 36 -9.35 -12.47 -40.68
C LEU A 36 -9.15 -12.97 -39.25
N ASN A 37 -8.78 -14.24 -39.07
CA ASN A 37 -8.46 -14.78 -37.76
C ASN A 37 -7.20 -14.17 -37.16
N LEU A 38 -6.15 -13.97 -37.96
CA LEU A 38 -4.97 -13.23 -37.52
C LEU A 38 -5.34 -11.83 -37.01
N MET A 39 -6.17 -11.10 -37.77
CA MET A 39 -6.64 -9.78 -37.36
C MET A 39 -7.49 -9.83 -36.08
N GLY A 40 -8.40 -10.80 -35.97
CA GLY A 40 -9.24 -10.99 -34.79
C GLY A 40 -8.44 -11.35 -33.55
N MET A 41 -7.41 -12.18 -33.68
CA MET A 41 -6.45 -12.49 -32.63
C MET A 41 -5.68 -11.23 -32.19
N SER A 42 -5.17 -10.43 -33.12
CA SER A 42 -4.49 -9.17 -32.77
C SER A 42 -5.43 -8.17 -32.07
N TYR A 43 -6.70 -8.08 -32.46
CA TYR A 43 -7.68 -7.26 -31.73
C TYR A 43 -7.95 -7.79 -30.32
N GLN A 44 -7.98 -9.11 -30.15
CA GLN A 44 -8.12 -9.71 -28.83
C GLN A 44 -6.93 -9.39 -27.93
N GLU A 45 -5.70 -9.53 -28.45
CA GLU A 45 -4.48 -9.18 -27.74
C GLU A 45 -4.48 -7.70 -27.34
N LEU A 46 -4.88 -6.80 -28.24
CA LEU A 46 -5.02 -5.37 -27.93
C LEU A 46 -6.05 -5.10 -26.84
N GLU A 47 -7.23 -5.74 -26.89
CA GLU A 47 -8.23 -5.62 -25.82
C GLU A 47 -7.68 -6.12 -24.48
N GLU A 48 -6.99 -7.27 -24.47
CA GLU A 48 -6.37 -7.84 -23.27
C GLU A 48 -5.33 -6.87 -22.68
N ILE A 49 -4.51 -6.22 -23.51
CA ILE A 49 -3.55 -5.19 -23.08
C ILE A 49 -4.27 -3.96 -22.51
N ILE A 50 -5.31 -3.45 -23.18
CA ILE A 50 -6.05 -2.27 -22.71
C ILE A 50 -6.72 -2.56 -21.37
N ASN A 51 -7.35 -3.72 -21.22
CA ASN A 51 -7.96 -4.14 -19.97
C ASN A 51 -6.91 -4.30 -18.86
N TYR A 52 -5.75 -4.87 -19.17
CA TYR A 52 -4.64 -4.96 -18.22
C TYR A 52 -4.20 -3.57 -17.73
N ILE A 53 -4.00 -2.61 -18.63
CA ILE A 53 -3.63 -1.23 -18.27
C ILE A 53 -4.72 -0.59 -17.40
N TYR A 54 -6.00 -0.81 -17.74
CA TYR A 54 -7.12 -0.30 -16.95
C TYR A 54 -7.12 -0.89 -15.53
N ASP A 55 -6.88 -2.20 -15.41
CA ASP A 55 -6.78 -2.88 -14.11
C ASP A 55 -5.58 -2.39 -13.29
N GLN A 56 -4.43 -2.11 -13.92
CA GLN A 56 -3.29 -1.52 -13.21
C GLN A 56 -3.60 -0.13 -12.63
N ASN A 57 -4.41 0.67 -13.32
CA ASN A 57 -4.84 1.99 -12.80
C ASN A 57 -5.83 1.91 -11.63
N ASN A 58 -6.23 0.71 -11.20
CA ASN A 58 -7.07 0.50 -10.03
C ASN A 58 -6.28 -0.26 -8.97
N LEU A 59 -6.00 0.39 -7.82
CA LEU A 59 -5.25 -0.19 -6.71
C LEU A 59 -5.77 -1.59 -6.29
N ILE A 60 -7.08 -1.83 -6.37
CA ILE A 60 -7.70 -3.11 -6.01
C ILE A 60 -7.38 -4.22 -7.02
N ASN A 61 -7.33 -3.89 -8.31
CA ASN A 61 -7.14 -4.86 -9.41
C ASN A 61 -5.68 -4.94 -9.90
N ALA A 62 -4.83 -4.01 -9.47
CA ALA A 62 -3.43 -3.96 -9.86
C ALA A 62 -2.71 -5.29 -9.57
N ASN A 63 -1.79 -5.66 -10.45
CA ASN A 63 -1.16 -6.97 -10.47
C ASN A 63 -0.04 -7.04 -9.44
N GLU A 64 -0.29 -7.71 -8.32
CA GLU A 64 0.67 -7.88 -7.23
C GLU A 64 1.89 -8.74 -7.63
N GLU A 65 1.81 -9.52 -8.72
CA GLU A 65 2.91 -10.37 -9.19
C GLU A 65 3.96 -9.61 -10.03
N GLU A 66 3.80 -8.30 -10.26
CA GLU A 66 4.82 -7.48 -10.91
C GLU A 66 6.13 -7.45 -10.10
N LEU A 67 7.28 -7.36 -10.79
CA LEU A 67 8.56 -7.22 -10.11
C LEU A 67 8.61 -5.91 -9.33
N ASN A 68 8.96 -6.00 -8.05
CA ASN A 68 9.17 -4.88 -7.14
C ASN A 68 10.64 -4.72 -6.74
N PHE A 69 11.40 -5.82 -6.74
CA PHE A 69 12.85 -5.80 -6.52
C PHE A 69 13.56 -6.76 -7.46
N ILE A 70 14.77 -6.37 -7.83
CA ILE A 70 15.80 -7.23 -8.38
C ILE A 70 17.08 -7.00 -7.60
N TYR A 71 18.11 -7.78 -7.91
CA TYR A 71 19.43 -7.60 -7.34
C TYR A 71 20.40 -7.23 -8.43
N LYS A 72 21.33 -6.34 -8.12
CA LYS A 72 22.36 -5.91 -9.07
C LYS A 72 23.75 -5.99 -8.49
N GLY A 73 24.70 -6.36 -9.32
CA GLY A 73 26.12 -6.39 -9.01
C GLY A 73 26.92 -5.66 -10.08
N PHE A 74 28.12 -5.20 -9.73
CA PHE A 74 29.03 -4.59 -10.70
C PHE A 74 29.97 -5.66 -11.26
N ILE A 75 30.03 -5.77 -12.58
CA ILE A 75 31.04 -6.61 -13.25
C ILE A 75 32.29 -5.76 -13.54
N PRO A 76 33.50 -6.35 -13.55
CA PRO A 76 34.70 -5.62 -13.93
C PRO A 76 34.61 -5.10 -15.36
N SER A 77 35.05 -3.86 -15.59
CA SER A 77 35.04 -3.22 -16.92
C SER A 77 35.94 -3.90 -17.96
N SER A 78 36.80 -4.83 -17.53
CA SER A 78 37.58 -5.68 -18.43
C SER A 78 36.73 -6.72 -19.16
N ILE A 79 35.55 -7.05 -18.63
CA ILE A 79 34.65 -8.05 -19.18
C ILE A 79 33.83 -7.45 -20.31
N LYS A 80 33.83 -8.12 -21.46
CA LYS A 80 33.14 -7.70 -22.69
C LYS A 80 32.09 -8.72 -23.09
N LYS A 81 31.15 -8.27 -23.92
CA LYS A 81 30.11 -9.14 -24.52
C LYS A 81 30.67 -10.28 -25.38
N THR A 82 31.91 -10.16 -25.85
CA THR A 82 32.60 -11.19 -26.64
C THR A 82 33.24 -12.27 -25.79
N ASP A 83 33.32 -12.08 -24.47
CA ASP A 83 33.99 -13.03 -23.57
C ASP A 83 33.03 -14.20 -23.30
N ASP A 84 33.59 -15.41 -23.19
CA ASP A 84 32.85 -16.60 -22.79
C ASP A 84 32.72 -16.58 -21.26
N ILE A 85 31.51 -16.28 -20.77
CA ILE A 85 31.24 -16.09 -19.35
C ILE A 85 30.21 -17.09 -18.84
N GLU A 86 30.45 -17.61 -17.64
CA GLU A 86 29.46 -18.41 -16.91
C GLU A 86 29.15 -17.71 -15.59
N ILE A 87 27.85 -17.56 -15.30
CA ILE A 87 27.37 -17.04 -14.02
C ILE A 87 26.76 -18.18 -13.22
N SER A 88 27.22 -18.35 -11.98
CA SER A 88 26.68 -19.33 -11.05
C SER A 88 26.42 -18.72 -9.67
N SER A 89 25.51 -19.32 -8.92
CA SER A 89 25.38 -19.15 -7.48
C SER A 89 26.08 -20.32 -6.76
N ASP A 90 25.94 -20.41 -5.44
CA ASP A 90 26.45 -21.55 -4.68
C ASP A 90 25.84 -22.89 -5.13
N THR A 91 24.64 -22.88 -5.72
CA THR A 91 23.85 -24.12 -5.97
C THR A 91 23.46 -24.35 -7.43
N GLU A 92 23.52 -23.33 -8.28
CA GLU A 92 22.95 -23.40 -9.63
C GLU A 92 23.67 -22.48 -10.62
N ILE A 93 23.69 -22.88 -11.89
CA ILE A 93 24.14 -22.06 -13.01
C ILE A 93 22.96 -21.21 -13.47
N LEU A 94 23.19 -19.91 -13.64
CA LEU A 94 22.16 -18.96 -14.05
C LEU A 94 22.14 -18.89 -15.59
N LYS A 95 20.97 -18.56 -16.16
CA LYS A 95 20.79 -18.48 -17.61
C LYS A 95 20.74 -17.03 -18.07
N GLU A 96 21.56 -16.67 -19.05
CA GLU A 96 21.57 -15.33 -19.62
C GLU A 96 20.27 -15.06 -20.37
N ILE A 97 19.69 -13.89 -20.14
CA ILE A 97 18.68 -13.27 -20.98
C ILE A 97 19.34 -12.10 -21.69
N THR A 98 19.24 -12.06 -23.02
CA THR A 98 19.86 -11.03 -23.85
C THR A 98 19.00 -9.78 -24.02
N ASP A 99 17.68 -9.92 -23.86
CA ASP A 99 16.71 -8.84 -23.99
C ASP A 99 16.18 -8.40 -22.62
N VAL A 100 16.26 -7.10 -22.35
CA VAL A 100 15.81 -6.52 -21.08
C VAL A 100 14.31 -6.71 -20.86
N LYS A 101 13.51 -6.60 -21.92
CA LYS A 101 12.05 -6.77 -21.87
C LYS A 101 11.71 -8.20 -21.44
N ASP A 102 12.43 -9.18 -21.98
CA ASP A 102 12.28 -10.58 -21.59
C ASP A 102 12.64 -10.77 -20.11
N PHE A 103 13.74 -10.18 -19.64
CA PHE A 103 14.13 -10.25 -18.24
C PHE A 103 13.02 -9.78 -17.30
N PHE A 104 12.39 -8.64 -17.57
CA PHE A 104 11.30 -8.13 -16.74
C PHE A 104 9.96 -8.88 -16.92
N ASN A 105 9.65 -9.36 -18.12
CA ASN A 105 8.37 -10.01 -18.41
C ASN A 105 8.21 -11.43 -17.82
N PHE A 106 9.29 -12.18 -17.60
CA PHE A 106 9.23 -13.56 -17.08
C PHE A 106 8.93 -13.66 -15.58
N SER A 107 8.10 -12.79 -15.00
CA SER A 107 7.90 -12.72 -13.54
C SER A 107 6.58 -13.29 -13.01
N SER A 108 5.53 -13.41 -13.81
CA SER A 108 4.22 -13.79 -13.27
C SER A 108 3.98 -15.30 -13.31
N ALA A 109 3.45 -15.84 -12.22
CA ALA A 109 3.04 -17.24 -12.11
C ALA A 109 1.87 -17.61 -13.05
N LYS A 110 1.38 -16.62 -13.81
CA LYS A 110 0.27 -16.71 -14.77
C LYS A 110 0.72 -16.68 -16.24
N VAL A 111 1.99 -16.92 -16.54
CA VAL A 111 2.37 -17.20 -17.94
C VAL A 111 1.64 -18.47 -18.38
N LYS A 112 0.74 -18.34 -19.36
CA LYS A 112 -0.06 -19.45 -19.94
C LYS A 112 0.80 -20.62 -20.43
N PHE A 113 2.11 -20.44 -20.54
CA PHE A 113 3.11 -21.40 -21.04
C PHE A 113 4.24 -21.55 -20.01
N PRO A 114 4.09 -22.43 -19.00
CA PRO A 114 5.10 -22.71 -17.98
C PRO A 114 6.47 -23.09 -18.56
N GLU A 115 6.50 -23.69 -19.75
CA GLU A 115 7.71 -24.05 -20.50
C GLU A 115 8.57 -22.84 -20.91
N LEU A 116 7.99 -21.63 -20.93
CA LEU A 116 8.73 -20.40 -21.19
C LEU A 116 9.37 -19.81 -19.92
N ILE A 117 9.11 -20.39 -18.75
CA ILE A 117 9.72 -19.94 -17.50
C ILE A 117 11.19 -20.35 -17.51
N ILE A 118 12.05 -19.38 -17.79
CA ILE A 118 13.48 -19.55 -17.65
C ILE A 118 13.81 -19.59 -16.15
N SER A 119 14.30 -20.73 -15.67
CA SER A 119 14.81 -20.83 -14.31
C SER A 119 16.07 -19.97 -14.15
N ASN A 120 16.11 -19.17 -13.08
CA ASN A 120 17.28 -18.41 -12.64
C ASN A 120 17.87 -17.49 -13.73
N PRO A 121 17.07 -16.57 -14.28
CA PRO A 121 17.55 -15.67 -15.31
C PRO A 121 18.48 -14.60 -14.72
N TYR A 122 19.48 -14.21 -15.50
CA TYR A 122 20.26 -13.00 -15.29
C TYR A 122 20.30 -12.15 -16.56
N TYR A 123 20.52 -10.85 -16.41
CA TYR A 123 20.71 -9.91 -17.50
C TYR A 123 21.98 -9.09 -17.25
N ILE A 124 22.82 -8.89 -18.27
CA ILE A 124 24.01 -8.02 -18.18
C ILE A 124 23.83 -6.81 -19.07
N ASP A 125 23.91 -5.63 -18.45
CA ASP A 125 24.11 -4.38 -19.16
C ASP A 125 25.61 -4.11 -19.31
N TYR A 126 26.16 -4.52 -20.45
CA TYR A 126 27.57 -4.30 -20.79
C TYR A 126 27.95 -2.82 -20.97
N SER A 127 26.98 -1.91 -21.12
CA SER A 127 27.28 -0.48 -21.25
C SER A 127 27.60 0.14 -19.88
N THR A 128 26.94 -0.33 -18.83
CA THR A 128 27.11 0.14 -17.45
C THR A 128 27.92 -0.82 -16.58
N ASN A 129 28.26 -2.01 -17.09
CA ASN A 129 28.92 -3.08 -16.36
C ASN A 129 28.12 -3.51 -15.12
N ILE A 130 26.81 -3.69 -15.30
CA ILE A 130 25.91 -4.13 -14.23
C ILE A 130 25.27 -5.47 -14.62
N ILE A 131 25.34 -6.44 -13.72
CA ILE A 131 24.57 -7.68 -13.80
C ILE A 131 23.32 -7.56 -12.92
N TYR A 132 22.19 -8.05 -13.42
CA TYR A 132 20.91 -8.07 -12.75
C TYR A 132 20.42 -9.50 -12.58
N THR A 133 19.89 -9.82 -11.39
CA THR A 133 19.30 -11.13 -11.06
C THR A 133 17.95 -10.95 -10.37
N LYS A 134 17.04 -11.91 -10.53
CA LYS A 134 15.73 -11.87 -9.85
C LYS A 134 15.77 -12.33 -8.39
N LYS A 135 16.77 -13.14 -8.03
CA LYS A 135 16.97 -13.67 -6.67
C LYS A 135 18.25 -13.09 -6.07
N SER A 136 18.30 -13.07 -4.74
CA SER A 136 19.43 -12.54 -3.98
C SER A 136 20.66 -13.45 -4.01
N TYR A 137 20.48 -14.77 -4.15
CA TYR A 137 21.56 -15.77 -4.12
C TYR A 137 22.51 -15.59 -2.93
N ASN A 138 21.98 -15.48 -1.71
CA ASN A 138 22.78 -15.18 -0.50
C ASN A 138 23.60 -13.87 -0.63
N LYS A 139 23.09 -12.91 -1.42
CA LYS A 139 23.72 -11.62 -1.74
C LYS A 139 25.01 -11.72 -2.55
N LYS A 140 25.27 -12.82 -3.23
CA LYS A 140 26.45 -12.97 -4.10
C LYS A 140 26.27 -13.97 -5.24
N ILE A 141 27.03 -13.78 -6.31
CA ILE A 141 27.16 -14.71 -7.43
C ILE A 141 28.62 -14.81 -7.88
N PHE A 142 28.93 -15.81 -8.68
CA PHE A 142 30.26 -16.08 -9.19
C PHE A 142 30.27 -15.93 -10.71
N LEU A 143 31.16 -15.08 -11.21
CA LEU A 143 31.43 -14.90 -12.62
C LEU A 143 32.71 -15.65 -12.98
N SER A 144 32.63 -16.63 -13.86
CA SER A 144 33.77 -17.40 -14.36
C SER A 144 34.14 -16.95 -15.77
N VAL A 145 35.38 -16.49 -15.95
CA VAL A 145 35.96 -16.05 -17.24
C VAL A 145 37.40 -16.54 -17.32
N ASP A 146 37.78 -17.23 -18.40
CA ASP A 146 39.14 -17.75 -18.63
C ASP A 146 39.73 -18.53 -17.43
N SER A 147 38.93 -19.41 -16.80
CA SER A 147 39.29 -20.17 -15.59
C SER A 147 39.51 -19.35 -14.31
N LYS A 148 39.20 -18.04 -14.32
CA LYS A 148 39.18 -17.20 -13.12
C LYS A 148 37.75 -17.01 -12.67
N THR A 149 37.52 -17.20 -11.37
CA THR A 149 36.22 -16.94 -10.75
C THR A 149 36.28 -15.65 -9.94
N ILE A 150 35.30 -14.78 -10.16
CA ILE A 150 35.17 -13.47 -9.53
C ILE A 150 33.87 -13.48 -8.73
N GLU A 151 33.95 -13.23 -7.43
CA GLU A 151 32.78 -13.06 -6.58
C GLU A 151 32.19 -11.65 -6.79
N ILE A 152 30.90 -11.58 -7.09
CA ILE A 152 30.16 -10.34 -7.29
C ILE A 152 29.13 -10.21 -6.16
N MET A 153 29.27 -9.14 -5.38
CA MET A 153 28.28 -8.79 -4.35
C MET A 153 27.04 -8.20 -4.99
N LEU A 154 25.88 -8.71 -4.59
CA LEU A 154 24.57 -8.29 -5.06
C LEU A 154 23.93 -7.33 -4.06
N ASN A 155 23.51 -6.17 -4.57
CA ASN A 155 22.75 -5.17 -3.84
C ASN A 155 21.31 -5.16 -4.33
N GLU A 156 20.37 -5.00 -3.40
CA GLU A 156 18.96 -4.85 -3.73
C GLU A 156 18.73 -3.60 -4.60
N HIS A 157 17.87 -3.73 -5.60
CA HIS A 157 17.49 -2.66 -6.51
C HIS A 157 15.97 -2.65 -6.65
N LYS A 158 15.37 -1.61 -6.08
CA LYS A 158 13.94 -1.36 -6.19
C LYS A 158 13.55 -1.08 -7.63
N ILE A 159 12.52 -1.77 -8.09
CA ILE A 159 11.84 -1.51 -9.36
C ILE A 159 10.58 -0.72 -9.02
N TRP A 160 10.45 0.44 -9.64
CA TRP A 160 9.28 1.27 -9.50
C TRP A 160 8.13 0.69 -10.33
N ASN A 161 7.01 0.36 -9.69
CA ASN A 161 5.81 -0.14 -10.35
C ASN A 161 4.56 0.68 -9.98
N ILE A 162 3.38 0.23 -10.40
CA ILE A 162 2.14 0.98 -10.21
C ILE A 162 1.76 1.18 -8.73
N PHE A 163 2.17 0.27 -7.83
CA PHE A 163 1.95 0.46 -6.40
C PHE A 163 2.82 1.57 -5.82
N ASP A 164 4.02 1.79 -6.37
CA ASP A 164 4.88 2.90 -5.98
C ASP A 164 4.29 4.26 -6.41
N GLU A 165 3.59 4.31 -7.55
CA GLU A 165 2.81 5.50 -7.94
C GLU A 165 1.68 5.79 -6.93
N PHE A 166 0.90 4.77 -6.56
CA PHE A 166 -0.15 4.95 -5.54
C PHE A 166 0.43 5.37 -4.19
N GLY A 167 1.47 4.68 -3.72
CA GLY A 167 2.14 5.05 -2.48
C GLY A 167 2.66 6.49 -2.50
N HIS A 168 3.28 6.91 -3.61
CA HIS A 168 3.74 8.28 -3.78
C HIS A 168 2.59 9.30 -3.71
N TRP A 169 1.44 9.03 -4.34
CA TRP A 169 0.26 9.90 -4.25
C TRP A 169 -0.29 10.03 -2.84
N PHE A 170 -0.16 8.98 -2.01
CA PHE A 170 -0.60 9.00 -0.62
C PHE A 170 0.51 9.31 0.38
N GLY A 171 1.72 9.67 -0.08
CA GLY A 171 2.84 9.98 0.79
C GLY A 171 3.35 8.79 1.62
N LEU A 172 3.12 7.56 1.15
CA LEU A 172 3.56 6.33 1.80
C LEU A 172 4.69 5.71 0.99
N GLU A 173 5.83 5.46 1.63
CA GLU A 173 6.96 4.79 1.00
C GLU A 173 6.95 3.27 1.26
N ARG A 174 7.43 2.52 0.27
CA ARG A 174 7.61 1.07 0.36
C ARG A 174 8.71 0.74 1.37
N ASN A 175 8.42 -0.18 2.28
CA ASN A 175 9.40 -0.64 3.25
C ASN A 175 10.46 -1.55 2.59
N PRO A 176 11.67 -1.67 3.16
CA PRO A 176 12.68 -2.58 2.63
C PRO A 176 12.16 -4.03 2.57
N ASN A 177 12.39 -4.73 1.45
CA ASN A 177 11.91 -6.09 1.18
C ASN A 177 10.38 -6.29 1.18
N GLU A 178 9.60 -5.22 1.06
CA GLU A 178 8.16 -5.32 1.05
C GLU A 178 7.59 -5.68 -0.33
N ASP A 179 6.90 -6.82 -0.41
CA ASP A 179 6.18 -7.23 -1.61
C ASP A 179 5.00 -6.32 -1.98
N ASN A 180 4.51 -6.43 -3.21
CA ASN A 180 3.38 -5.61 -3.66
C ASN A 180 2.10 -5.88 -2.89
N TYR A 181 1.87 -7.12 -2.44
CA TYR A 181 0.68 -7.48 -1.68
C TYR A 181 0.63 -6.74 -0.33
N ASN A 182 1.72 -6.79 0.43
CA ASN A 182 1.86 -6.11 1.70
C ASN A 182 1.83 -4.58 1.53
N TYR A 183 2.51 -4.07 0.50
CA TYR A 183 2.51 -2.64 0.22
C TYR A 183 1.12 -2.12 -0.17
N LYS A 184 0.41 -2.81 -1.06
CA LYS A 184 -0.99 -2.53 -1.38
C LYS A 184 -1.87 -2.54 -0.13
N THR A 185 -1.69 -3.52 0.75
CA THR A 185 -2.44 -3.61 2.00
C THR A 185 -2.18 -2.39 2.89
N ARG A 186 -0.94 -1.92 3.00
CA ARG A 186 -0.60 -0.69 3.74
C ARG A 186 -1.13 0.58 3.07
N ILE A 187 -1.14 0.67 1.74
CA ILE A 187 -1.77 1.80 1.04
C ILE A 187 -3.27 1.83 1.33
N LEU A 188 -3.95 0.67 1.25
CA LEU A 188 -5.37 0.56 1.61
C LEU A 188 -5.64 0.87 3.09
N ASP A 189 -4.65 0.64 3.97
CA ASP A 189 -4.74 0.94 5.39
C ASP A 189 -4.97 2.43 5.67
N ILE A 190 -4.53 3.31 4.77
CA ILE A 190 -4.75 4.77 4.88
C ILE A 190 -6.24 5.09 5.02
N PHE A 191 -7.09 4.39 4.26
CA PHE A 191 -8.53 4.58 4.24
C PHE A 191 -9.27 3.78 5.31
N LYS A 192 -8.72 2.63 5.74
CA LYS A 192 -9.35 1.76 6.75
C LYS A 192 -9.04 2.18 8.18
N ASN A 193 -7.86 2.76 8.39
CA ASN A 193 -7.27 3.09 9.66
C ASN A 193 -6.65 4.50 9.57
N GLU A 194 -7.54 5.50 9.61
CA GLU A 194 -7.15 6.90 9.46
C GLU A 194 -6.10 7.31 10.50
N GLY A 195 -5.09 8.03 10.03
CA GLY A 195 -4.13 8.69 10.89
C GLY A 195 -4.64 10.08 11.27
N ASN A 196 -4.58 10.43 12.55
CA ASN A 196 -4.92 11.76 13.05
C ASN A 196 -4.18 12.03 14.38
N SER A 197 -4.46 13.18 15.02
CA SER A 197 -3.78 13.61 16.24
C SER A 197 -4.20 12.88 17.52
N SER A 198 -5.22 12.02 17.47
CA SER A 198 -5.58 11.18 18.63
C SER A 198 -4.53 10.09 18.85
N GLY A 199 -4.47 9.51 20.04
CA GLY A 199 -3.55 8.40 20.32
C GLY A 199 -3.74 7.21 19.38
N ILE A 200 -5.00 6.87 19.04
CA ILE A 200 -5.33 5.80 18.09
C ILE A 200 -4.94 6.19 16.66
N GLY A 201 -5.20 7.43 16.25
CA GLY A 201 -4.81 7.93 14.93
C GLY A 201 -3.30 7.93 14.75
N LEU A 202 -2.54 8.35 15.78
CA LEU A 202 -1.10 8.29 15.78
C LEU A 202 -0.60 6.83 15.71
N ALA A 203 -1.22 5.93 16.48
CA ALA A 203 -0.91 4.50 16.42
C ALA A 203 -1.12 3.94 15.01
N ASN A 204 -2.24 4.27 14.36
CA ASN A 204 -2.54 3.85 13.00
C ASN A 204 -1.50 4.37 12.00
N ALA A 205 -1.16 5.66 12.07
CA ALA A 205 -0.17 6.26 11.19
C ALA A 205 1.20 5.59 11.37
N LEU A 206 1.69 5.46 12.60
CA LEU A 206 2.98 4.83 12.91
C LEU A 206 2.99 3.36 12.50
N ALA A 207 1.94 2.61 12.80
CA ALA A 207 1.87 1.20 12.45
C ALA A 207 1.85 0.98 10.94
N ARG A 208 1.21 1.89 10.18
CA ARG A 208 1.25 1.88 8.73
C ARG A 208 2.64 2.22 8.21
N GLU A 209 3.28 3.29 8.67
CA GLU A 209 4.63 3.65 8.21
C GLU A 209 5.63 2.52 8.48
N LEU A 210 5.57 1.92 9.67
CA LEU A 210 6.51 0.89 10.11
C LEU A 210 6.12 -0.54 9.72
N GLY A 211 4.97 -0.75 9.06
CA GLY A 211 4.48 -2.09 8.70
C GLY A 211 4.20 -3.00 9.91
N MET A 212 3.72 -2.43 11.01
CA MET A 212 3.47 -3.13 12.30
C MET A 212 2.06 -3.72 12.43
N ARG A 213 1.17 -3.47 11.47
CA ARG A 213 -0.18 -4.04 11.46
C ARG A 213 -0.12 -5.50 11.02
N ILE A 214 -0.68 -6.38 11.84
CA ILE A 214 -0.74 -7.82 11.60
C ILE A 214 -2.18 -8.20 11.30
N ASN A 215 -2.39 -8.96 10.23
CA ASN A 215 -3.67 -9.57 9.89
C ASN A 215 -3.55 -11.09 10.05
N ARG A 216 -4.49 -11.70 10.76
CA ARG A 216 -4.56 -13.15 10.99
C ARG A 216 -5.95 -13.68 10.71
N THR A 217 -6.01 -14.94 10.29
CA THR A 217 -7.27 -15.66 10.15
C THR A 217 -7.56 -16.40 11.44
N TRP A 218 -8.75 -16.18 11.99
CA TRP A 218 -9.30 -16.93 13.11
C TRP A 218 -10.20 -18.03 12.55
N ASP A 219 -9.70 -19.26 12.48
CA ASP A 219 -10.36 -20.36 11.75
C ASP A 219 -11.74 -20.75 12.28
N ASP A 220 -12.00 -20.54 13.57
CA ASP A 220 -13.24 -20.90 14.23
C ASP A 220 -13.54 -19.89 15.34
N GLY A 221 -14.39 -18.90 15.05
CA GLY A 221 -14.75 -17.83 15.97
C GLY A 221 -15.41 -18.27 17.28
N ALA A 222 -15.75 -19.56 17.43
CA ALA A 222 -16.22 -20.14 18.69
C ALA A 222 -15.11 -20.52 19.67
N LYS A 223 -13.86 -20.60 19.23
CA LYS A 223 -12.71 -20.94 20.07
C LYS A 223 -11.91 -19.70 20.36
N ASP A 224 -11.34 -19.59 21.56
CA ASP A 224 -10.48 -18.46 21.91
C ASP A 224 -9.34 -18.26 20.90
N PHE A 225 -9.12 -17.01 20.52
CA PHE A 225 -8.00 -16.60 19.66
C PHE A 225 -6.90 -15.98 20.51
N VAL A 226 -5.70 -16.57 20.47
CA VAL A 226 -4.58 -16.14 21.31
C VAL A 226 -3.55 -15.40 20.46
N ILE A 227 -3.23 -14.19 20.89
CA ILE A 227 -2.25 -13.28 20.28
C ILE A 227 -1.05 -13.22 21.23
N LYS A 228 0.11 -13.69 20.77
CA LYS A 228 1.34 -13.84 21.58
C LYS A 228 2.38 -12.76 21.30
N GLU A 229 1.98 -11.74 20.57
CA GLU A 229 2.87 -10.67 20.14
C GLU A 229 3.07 -9.64 21.27
N PRO A 230 4.26 -9.02 21.36
CA PRO A 230 4.51 -8.00 22.37
C PRO A 230 3.83 -6.66 22.02
N MET A 231 3.52 -5.87 23.04
CA MET A 231 3.08 -4.47 22.90
C MET A 231 1.88 -4.31 21.94
N ILE A 232 0.82 -5.08 22.20
CA ILE A 232 -0.41 -5.01 21.42
C ILE A 232 -1.24 -3.81 21.88
N ILE A 233 -1.75 -3.04 20.93
CA ILE A 233 -2.64 -1.91 21.20
C ILE A 233 -4.09 -2.41 21.22
N TYR A 234 -4.64 -2.66 22.42
CA TYR A 234 -5.93 -3.35 22.61
C TYR A 234 -7.11 -2.63 21.96
N ASN A 235 -7.18 -1.31 22.10
CA ASN A 235 -8.24 -0.48 21.49
C ASN A 235 -8.12 -0.33 19.97
N ASN A 236 -7.18 -1.04 19.33
CA ASN A 236 -7.05 -1.13 17.88
C ASN A 236 -7.30 -2.53 17.33
N ILE A 237 -7.60 -3.52 18.19
CA ILE A 237 -7.91 -4.87 17.72
C ILE A 237 -9.25 -4.83 16.99
N LYS A 238 -9.24 -5.26 15.72
CA LYS A 238 -10.41 -5.37 14.86
C LYS A 238 -10.70 -6.82 14.54
N VAL A 239 -11.97 -7.20 14.54
CA VAL A 239 -12.44 -8.48 14.03
C VAL A 239 -13.47 -8.25 12.95
N ASP A 240 -13.22 -8.78 11.74
CA ASP A 240 -14.00 -8.55 10.52
C ASP A 240 -14.16 -7.05 10.18
N GLY A 241 -13.14 -6.25 10.51
CA GLY A 241 -13.11 -4.80 10.26
C GLY A 241 -13.69 -3.93 11.37
N GLU A 242 -14.36 -4.52 12.36
CA GLU A 242 -14.96 -3.79 13.49
C GLU A 242 -14.08 -3.86 14.74
N ILE A 243 -13.98 -2.75 15.49
CA ILE A 243 -13.22 -2.72 16.75
C ILE A 243 -13.92 -3.61 17.78
N ILE A 244 -13.17 -4.51 18.40
CA ILE A 244 -13.68 -5.39 19.45
C ILE A 244 -13.78 -4.64 20.79
N SER A 245 -14.79 -4.99 21.58
CA SER A 245 -14.98 -4.39 22.91
C SER A 245 -13.95 -4.91 23.92
N GLU A 246 -13.51 -4.05 24.84
CA GLU A 246 -12.44 -4.38 25.80
C GLU A 246 -12.81 -5.53 26.75
N ASP A 247 -14.10 -5.78 27.02
CA ASP A 247 -14.58 -6.89 27.86
C ASP A 247 -14.47 -8.28 27.19
N GLU A 248 -14.38 -8.30 25.86
CA GLU A 248 -14.12 -9.49 25.06
C GLU A 248 -12.62 -9.83 24.99
N ILE A 249 -11.76 -8.91 25.45
CA ILE A 249 -10.31 -9.05 25.50
C ILE A 249 -9.89 -9.45 26.90
N VAL A 250 -9.12 -10.54 27.02
CA VAL A 250 -8.55 -11.00 28.29
C VAL A 250 -7.05 -11.17 28.14
N THR A 251 -6.29 -10.77 29.14
CA THR A 251 -4.85 -11.05 29.20
C THR A 251 -4.58 -12.21 30.15
N ASN A 252 -3.73 -13.16 29.75
CA ASN A 252 -3.25 -14.20 30.66
C ASN A 252 -2.04 -13.71 31.50
N ASN A 253 -1.51 -14.57 32.37
CA ASN A 253 -0.33 -14.25 33.21
C ASN A 253 0.96 -14.02 32.41
N GLU A 254 1.00 -14.45 31.14
CA GLU A 254 2.13 -14.29 30.23
C GLU A 254 1.99 -13.03 29.35
N TYR A 255 0.96 -12.21 29.59
CA TYR A 255 0.57 -11.04 28.78
C TYR A 255 0.13 -11.37 27.35
N ASP A 256 -0.20 -12.63 27.06
CA ASP A 256 -0.89 -12.96 25.81
C ASP A 256 -2.29 -12.35 25.83
N VAL A 257 -2.72 -11.84 24.68
CA VAL A 257 -4.06 -11.30 24.49
C VAL A 257 -4.97 -12.40 23.95
N ILE A 258 -6.08 -12.64 24.63
CA ILE A 258 -7.06 -13.67 24.32
C ILE A 258 -8.36 -12.98 23.92
N LEU A 259 -8.80 -13.20 22.68
CA LEU A 259 -10.13 -12.82 22.22
C LEU A 259 -11.06 -14.00 22.51
N LYS A 260 -12.07 -13.80 23.37
CA LYS A 260 -12.98 -14.86 23.78
C LYS A 260 -13.78 -15.38 22.58
N GLY A 261 -13.80 -16.70 22.42
CA GLY A 261 -14.65 -17.36 21.43
C GLY A 261 -16.14 -17.18 21.73
N ASN A 262 -16.96 -17.21 20.68
CA ASN A 262 -18.42 -17.14 20.78
C ASN A 262 -19.07 -18.25 19.95
N GLU A 263 -19.86 -19.13 20.58
CA GLU A 263 -20.53 -20.26 19.90
C GLU A 263 -21.38 -19.83 18.69
N LYS A 264 -21.83 -18.57 18.61
CA LYS A 264 -22.53 -18.04 17.43
C LYS A 264 -21.68 -18.05 16.16
N TYR A 265 -20.35 -18.08 16.30
CA TYR A 265 -19.38 -18.09 15.20
C TYR A 265 -18.70 -19.45 15.00
N LYS A 266 -19.33 -20.54 15.46
CA LYS A 266 -18.80 -21.89 15.31
C LYS A 266 -18.60 -22.27 13.83
N ASN A 267 -17.39 -22.68 13.49
CA ASN A 267 -16.95 -22.98 12.11
C ASN A 267 -17.03 -21.77 11.16
N ILE A 268 -17.12 -20.55 11.69
CA ILE A 268 -17.05 -19.33 10.89
C ILE A 268 -15.63 -18.79 11.00
N LYS A 269 -14.94 -18.71 9.86
CA LYS A 269 -13.63 -18.05 9.77
C LYS A 269 -13.82 -16.55 9.91
N ARG A 270 -12.99 -15.90 10.72
CA ARG A 270 -12.99 -14.46 10.94
C ARG A 270 -11.61 -13.87 10.64
N GLU A 271 -11.55 -12.59 10.32
CA GLU A 271 -10.29 -11.87 10.13
C GLU A 271 -9.99 -11.02 11.37
N VAL A 272 -8.79 -11.15 11.94
CA VAL A 272 -8.34 -10.37 13.09
C VAL A 272 -7.19 -9.47 12.66
N SER A 273 -7.33 -8.16 12.87
CA SER A 273 -6.30 -7.15 12.57
C SER A 273 -5.91 -6.39 13.83
N TYR A 274 -4.62 -6.20 14.07
CA TYR A 274 -4.12 -5.51 15.26
C TYR A 274 -2.74 -4.89 15.02
N ILE A 275 -2.36 -3.95 15.89
CA ILE A 275 -1.01 -3.36 15.91
C ILE A 275 -0.19 -4.03 17.01
N SER A 276 1.05 -4.39 16.68
CA SER A 276 2.00 -5.04 17.59
C SER A 276 3.37 -4.35 17.52
N GLY A 277 4.14 -4.41 18.61
CA GLY A 277 5.50 -3.86 18.65
C GLY A 277 5.56 -2.33 18.78
N LEU A 278 4.44 -1.69 19.13
CA LEU A 278 4.36 -0.25 19.35
C LEU A 278 3.89 0.03 20.78
N GLU A 279 4.71 0.76 21.53
CA GLU A 279 4.36 1.26 22.86
C GLU A 279 4.22 2.79 22.81
N ILE A 280 3.03 3.30 23.11
CA ILE A 280 2.76 4.74 23.13
C ILE A 280 2.74 5.20 24.58
N LYS A 281 3.64 6.12 24.91
CA LYS A 281 3.74 6.70 26.25
C LYS A 281 3.55 8.20 26.20
N GLU A 282 2.83 8.72 27.17
CA GLU A 282 2.79 10.14 27.45
C GLU A 282 4.08 10.58 28.12
N LEU A 283 4.75 11.61 27.56
CA LEU A 283 6.05 12.08 28.04
C LEU A 283 6.02 12.60 29.50
N ASN A 284 4.85 12.98 30.01
CA ASN A 284 4.67 13.55 31.34
C ASN A 284 3.71 12.76 32.25
N ASN A 285 3.46 11.49 31.95
CA ASN A 285 2.59 10.66 32.78
C ASN A 285 3.34 10.19 34.04
N LYS A 286 3.04 10.81 35.18
CA LYS A 286 3.61 10.45 36.49
C LYS A 286 3.27 9.03 36.94
N ASN A 287 2.22 8.42 36.39
CA ASN A 287 1.84 7.04 36.70
C ASN A 287 2.76 6.02 36.02
N ASP A 288 3.37 6.36 34.88
CA ASP A 288 4.45 5.57 34.27
C ASP A 288 5.78 5.99 34.89
N THR A 289 6.04 5.50 36.11
CA THR A 289 7.26 5.85 36.86
C THR A 289 8.54 5.52 36.10
N THR A 290 8.53 4.48 35.26
CA THR A 290 9.70 4.06 34.48
C THR A 290 10.03 5.09 33.40
N MET A 291 9.03 5.51 32.62
CA MET A 291 9.21 6.53 31.61
C MET A 291 9.44 7.91 32.24
N TYR A 292 8.67 8.26 33.26
CA TYR A 292 8.78 9.54 33.95
C TYR A 292 10.19 9.78 34.51
N ASN A 293 10.78 8.78 35.17
CA ASN A 293 12.14 8.85 35.71
C ASN A 293 13.23 8.86 34.63
N ARG A 294 12.94 8.37 33.41
CA ARG A 294 13.84 8.53 32.26
C ARG A 294 13.77 9.94 31.69
N MET A 295 12.61 10.58 31.75
CA MET A 295 12.34 11.89 31.17
C MET A 295 12.59 13.06 32.13
N HIS A 296 12.66 12.79 33.44
CA HIS A 296 12.88 13.79 34.48
C HIS A 296 13.94 13.34 35.48
N SER A 297 14.67 14.30 36.04
CA SER A 297 15.58 14.09 37.16
C SER A 297 14.80 13.87 38.46
N THR A 298 15.52 13.51 39.54
CA THR A 298 14.96 13.44 40.90
C THR A 298 14.39 14.76 41.40
N GLU A 299 14.79 15.90 40.81
CA GLU A 299 14.29 17.24 41.12
C GLU A 299 13.11 17.66 40.21
N GLU A 300 12.50 16.71 39.50
CA GLU A 300 11.45 16.94 38.48
C GLU A 300 11.88 17.84 37.31
N THR A 301 13.17 18.10 37.13
CA THR A 301 13.70 18.86 35.99
C THR A 301 13.88 17.96 34.76
N PRO A 302 13.79 18.49 33.51
CA PRO A 302 13.95 17.68 32.30
C PRO A 302 15.30 16.96 32.26
N SER A 303 15.29 15.65 31.98
CA SER A 303 16.51 14.87 31.77
C SER A 303 17.21 15.28 30.47
N GLU A 304 18.48 14.88 30.31
CA GLU A 304 19.20 15.09 29.05
C GLU A 304 18.50 14.42 27.86
N LEU A 305 17.90 13.25 28.06
CA LEU A 305 17.11 12.57 27.02
C LEU A 305 15.90 13.40 26.59
N LYS A 306 15.16 13.99 27.54
CA LYS A 306 14.01 14.86 27.22
C LYS A 306 14.46 16.13 26.48
N LYS A 307 15.60 16.70 26.85
CA LYS A 307 16.20 17.85 26.13
C LYS A 307 16.63 17.47 24.71
N GLU A 308 17.21 16.28 24.54
CA GLU A 308 17.61 15.75 23.23
C GLU A 308 16.38 15.57 22.33
N TYR A 309 15.30 14.95 22.81
CA TYR A 309 14.06 14.83 22.05
C TYR A 309 13.48 16.20 21.67
N ALA A 310 13.42 17.15 22.60
CA ALA A 310 12.97 18.50 22.30
C ALA A 310 13.83 19.17 21.20
N LYS A 311 15.16 19.02 21.27
CA LYS A 311 16.09 19.53 20.25
C LYS A 311 15.86 18.86 18.88
N THR A 312 15.72 17.55 18.86
CA THR A 312 15.48 16.77 17.64
C THR A 312 14.16 17.16 16.99
N ILE A 313 13.07 17.23 17.75
CA ILE A 313 11.76 17.64 17.23
C ILE A 313 11.83 19.05 16.62
N ASN A 314 12.48 20.00 17.30
CA ASN A 314 12.69 21.35 16.77
C ASN A 314 13.55 21.38 15.49
N SER A 315 14.48 20.44 15.33
CA SER A 315 15.34 20.41 14.15
C SER A 315 14.66 19.80 12.92
N ILE A 316 13.73 18.85 13.14
CA ILE A 316 13.06 18.11 12.06
C ILE A 316 11.74 18.77 11.68
N VAL A 317 10.98 19.26 12.66
CA VAL A 317 9.61 19.76 12.48
C VAL A 317 9.39 21.12 13.17
N PRO A 318 10.22 22.15 12.91
CA PRO A 318 10.10 23.44 13.58
C PRO A 318 8.76 24.15 13.29
N LEU A 319 8.22 23.95 12.08
CA LEU A 319 7.05 24.68 11.57
C LEU A 319 5.73 24.26 12.22
N LEU A 320 5.58 23.01 12.67
CA LEU A 320 4.31 22.53 13.26
C LEU A 320 4.16 22.88 14.75
N PHE A 321 5.27 23.17 15.44
CA PHE A 321 5.25 23.39 16.89
C PHE A 321 5.75 24.78 17.33
N ASN A 322 6.21 25.63 16.39
CA ASN A 322 6.87 26.92 16.64
C ASN A 322 8.21 26.77 17.42
N SER A 323 8.18 26.13 18.60
CA SER A 323 9.32 25.55 19.32
C SER A 323 8.84 24.60 20.43
N VAL A 324 9.28 23.33 20.42
CA VAL A 324 9.16 22.39 21.55
C VAL A 324 10.20 22.72 22.61
N LYS A 325 9.76 23.13 23.81
CA LYS A 325 10.64 23.39 24.95
C LYS A 325 10.55 22.26 25.97
N ALA A 326 11.68 21.91 26.58
CA ALA A 326 11.75 20.78 27.52
C ALA A 326 11.17 21.08 28.92
N ASP A 327 11.05 22.34 29.31
CA ASP A 327 10.70 22.78 30.68
C ASP A 327 9.21 22.58 31.00
N VAL A 328 8.91 21.85 32.08
CA VAL A 328 7.55 21.48 32.54
C VAL A 328 6.76 22.70 33.04
N ASN A 329 7.42 23.74 33.56
CA ASN A 329 6.75 24.91 34.14
C ASN A 329 6.01 25.76 33.10
N GLU A 330 6.44 25.73 31.84
CA GLU A 330 5.73 26.39 30.73
C GLU A 330 4.58 25.54 30.17
N TRP A 331 4.55 24.23 30.46
CA TRP A 331 3.47 23.32 30.04
C TRP A 331 2.33 23.28 31.06
N ASN A 332 2.41 24.09 32.13
CA ASN A 332 1.33 24.20 33.10
C ASN A 332 0.13 24.91 32.44
N ILE A 333 -0.88 24.09 32.12
CA ILE A 333 -2.02 24.27 31.20
C ILE A 333 -3.07 25.28 31.74
N GLY A 334 -2.65 26.26 32.55
CA GLY A 334 -3.54 27.24 33.17
C GLY A 334 -3.81 28.49 32.34
N ASN A 335 -3.06 28.73 31.25
CA ASN A 335 -3.21 29.95 30.46
C ASN A 335 -3.62 29.63 29.01
N VAL A 336 -4.90 29.87 28.73
CA VAL A 336 -5.56 29.63 27.43
C VAL A 336 -4.87 30.39 26.28
N SER A 337 -4.09 31.43 26.58
CA SER A 337 -3.28 32.16 25.58
C SER A 337 -2.08 31.39 25.06
N ASN A 338 -1.56 30.40 25.81
CA ASN A 338 -0.32 29.71 25.48
C ASN A 338 -0.54 28.30 24.89
N THR A 339 -1.67 27.68 25.20
CA THR A 339 -1.96 26.30 24.78
C THR A 339 -2.83 26.21 23.54
N GLY A 340 -3.34 27.36 23.05
CA GLY A 340 -4.12 27.46 21.81
C GLY A 340 -4.95 26.22 21.54
N LYS A 341 -5.97 25.95 22.38
CA LYS A 341 -6.91 24.80 22.32
C LYS A 341 -6.27 23.46 21.88
N GLY A 342 -6.17 22.49 22.79
CA GLY A 342 -5.63 21.14 22.54
C GLY A 342 -6.28 20.31 21.42
N ILE A 343 -6.04 20.71 20.17
CA ILE A 343 -6.25 20.03 18.91
C ILE A 343 -5.04 20.45 18.07
N LEU A 344 -4.28 19.50 17.53
CA LEU A 344 -3.35 19.81 16.46
C LEU A 344 -4.20 20.27 15.28
N GLU A 345 -4.38 21.58 15.11
CA GLU A 345 -4.98 22.16 13.91
C GLU A 345 -4.14 21.66 12.72
N THR A 346 -4.74 20.77 11.93
CA THR A 346 -4.12 20.36 10.67
C THR A 346 -4.17 21.56 9.73
N ILE A 347 -3.19 21.69 8.83
CA ILE A 347 -3.08 22.80 7.85
C ILE A 347 -4.35 22.91 6.95
N SER A 348 -5.23 21.91 6.99
CA SER A 348 -6.55 21.86 6.34
C SER A 348 -7.70 22.51 7.12
N ASP A 349 -7.56 22.75 8.43
CA ASP A 349 -8.59 23.43 9.21
C ASP A 349 -8.28 24.92 9.26
N ALA A 350 -8.65 25.63 8.20
CA ALA A 350 -8.75 27.08 8.33
C ALA A 350 -9.75 27.36 9.45
N PRO A 351 -9.40 28.16 10.48
CA PRO A 351 -10.37 28.52 11.50
C PRO A 351 -11.59 29.10 10.77
N ILE A 352 -12.79 28.60 11.04
CA ILE A 352 -14.02 29.03 10.36
C ILE A 352 -14.43 30.43 10.83
N GLU A 353 -13.99 30.85 12.01
CA GLU A 353 -14.34 32.13 12.65
C GLU A 353 -14.04 33.40 11.81
N PRO A 354 -12.92 33.52 11.08
CA PRO A 354 -12.69 34.60 10.13
C PRO A 354 -13.71 34.63 8.98
N PHE A 355 -14.19 33.47 8.48
CA PHE A 355 -15.15 33.40 7.37
C PHE A 355 -16.56 33.84 7.79
N ILE A 356 -16.92 33.69 9.06
CA ILE A 356 -18.16 34.25 9.64
C ILE A 356 -18.12 35.78 9.57
N LYS A 357 -16.96 36.38 9.80
CA LYS A 357 -16.78 37.84 9.74
C LYS A 357 -16.92 38.40 8.32
N TYR A 358 -16.71 37.58 7.30
CA TYR A 358 -16.87 37.94 5.89
C TYR A 358 -18.25 37.58 5.30
N GLY A 359 -19.17 37.02 6.10
CA GLY A 359 -20.53 36.71 5.65
C GLY A 359 -20.63 35.54 4.66
N VAL A 360 -19.59 34.71 4.55
CA VAL A 360 -19.53 33.58 3.61
C VAL A 360 -20.32 32.37 4.12
N ILE A 361 -20.52 32.25 5.44
CA ILE A 361 -21.29 31.18 6.08
C ILE A 361 -22.24 31.81 7.10
N GLU A 362 -23.53 31.52 6.98
CA GLU A 362 -24.52 31.97 7.97
C GLU A 362 -24.30 31.25 9.31
N LYS A 363 -24.33 32.02 10.40
CA LYS A 363 -24.15 31.52 11.77
C LYS A 363 -25.07 30.35 12.12
N ASN A 364 -26.26 30.31 11.53
CA ASN A 364 -27.25 29.24 11.71
C ASN A 364 -26.80 27.87 11.18
N PHE A 365 -25.86 27.83 10.21
CA PHE A 365 -25.33 26.58 9.67
C PHE A 365 -24.50 25.83 10.71
N ILE A 366 -23.72 26.55 11.52
CA ILE A 366 -22.87 25.98 12.57
C ILE A 366 -23.72 25.55 13.78
N ASP A 367 -24.74 26.33 14.13
CA ASP A 367 -25.66 25.97 15.22
C ASP A 367 -26.47 24.70 14.89
N ASN A 368 -26.76 24.46 13.60
CA ASN A 368 -27.39 23.22 13.13
C ASN A 368 -26.40 22.04 13.04
N ALA A 369 -25.15 22.28 12.61
CA ALA A 369 -24.11 21.24 12.60
C ALA A 369 -23.80 20.73 14.00
N ASN A 370 -23.71 21.61 15.00
CA ASN A 370 -23.47 21.24 16.39
C ASN A 370 -24.67 20.54 17.04
N LYS A 371 -25.91 20.88 16.64
CA LYS A 371 -27.11 20.12 17.07
C LYS A 371 -27.18 18.70 16.51
N ASN A 372 -26.62 18.46 15.33
CA ASN A 372 -26.63 17.15 14.70
C ASN A 372 -25.55 16.20 15.25
N TYR A 373 -24.59 16.69 16.03
CA TYR A 373 -23.60 15.85 16.71
C TYR A 373 -24.11 15.17 18.00
N GLU A 374 -25.31 15.53 18.48
CA GLU A 374 -25.95 14.89 19.65
C GLU A 374 -26.99 13.82 19.30
N ILE A 375 -27.15 13.44 18.02
CA ILE A 375 -28.09 12.38 17.61
C ILE A 375 -27.33 11.12 17.18
N ASN A 376 -27.58 10.05 17.94
CA ASN A 376 -27.07 8.69 17.78
C ASN A 376 -27.46 8.02 16.45
N THR A 377 -26.63 7.01 16.12
CA THR A 377 -26.92 5.77 15.36
C THR A 377 -27.05 5.82 13.84
N TRP A 378 -26.24 4.95 13.23
CA TRP A 378 -26.38 4.40 11.88
C TRP A 378 -27.81 3.95 11.58
N GLY A 379 -28.49 4.69 10.71
CA GLY A 379 -29.81 4.34 10.23
C GLY A 379 -30.39 5.42 9.33
N ASP A 380 -29.74 5.68 8.19
CA ASP A 380 -30.36 6.14 6.93
C ASP A 380 -29.33 6.67 5.90
N ILE A 381 -28.37 5.82 5.49
CA ILE A 381 -27.59 6.06 4.26
C ILE A 381 -27.78 4.86 3.33
N ARG A 382 -29.02 4.63 2.91
CA ARG A 382 -29.33 3.77 1.75
C ARG A 382 -30.14 4.49 0.66
N ASN A 383 -30.24 5.82 0.69
CA ASN A 383 -31.05 6.57 -0.28
C ASN A 383 -30.49 7.95 -0.70
N ILE A 384 -29.17 8.04 -0.90
CA ILE A 384 -28.54 9.18 -1.59
C ILE A 384 -27.69 8.58 -2.69
N GLY A 385 -27.88 8.77 -3.99
CA GLY A 385 -28.91 9.41 -4.80
C GLY A 385 -28.65 8.90 -6.22
N THR A 386 -29.69 8.73 -7.03
CA THR A 386 -29.53 8.23 -8.41
C THR A 386 -28.75 9.23 -9.26
N TRP A 387 -28.12 8.72 -10.32
CA TRP A 387 -27.27 9.47 -11.27
C TRP A 387 -27.98 10.63 -11.99
N GLU A 388 -29.31 10.74 -11.82
CA GLU A 388 -30.13 11.84 -12.32
C GLU A 388 -29.95 13.13 -11.49
N ASN A 389 -29.74 13.03 -10.17
CA ASN A 389 -29.54 14.21 -9.32
C ASN A 389 -28.21 14.93 -9.62
N VAL A 390 -27.17 14.17 -10.00
CA VAL A 390 -25.86 14.74 -10.40
C VAL A 390 -25.95 15.46 -11.75
N LYS A 391 -26.85 15.03 -12.65
CA LYS A 391 -27.06 15.72 -13.93
C LYS A 391 -27.72 17.08 -13.77
N ASP A 392 -28.67 17.21 -12.85
CA ASP A 392 -29.36 18.47 -12.61
C ASP A 392 -28.47 19.50 -11.91
N GLU A 393 -27.59 19.05 -11.01
CA GLU A 393 -26.56 19.91 -10.41
C GLU A 393 -25.53 20.39 -11.45
N LEU A 394 -25.03 19.51 -12.32
CA LEU A 394 -24.08 19.90 -13.38
C LEU A 394 -24.72 20.82 -14.44
N LYS A 395 -26.03 20.70 -14.68
CA LYS A 395 -26.78 21.61 -15.56
C LYS A 395 -26.89 23.00 -14.95
N THR A 396 -27.10 23.08 -13.64
CA THR A 396 -27.16 24.35 -12.89
C THR A 396 -25.82 25.09 -12.91
N TRP A 397 -24.70 24.36 -12.77
CA TRP A 397 -23.36 24.95 -12.88
C TRP A 397 -23.01 25.41 -14.30
N LYS A 398 -23.51 24.72 -15.32
CA LYS A 398 -23.34 25.12 -16.73
C LYS A 398 -24.08 26.42 -17.05
N ASP A 399 -25.27 26.62 -16.49
CA ASP A 399 -26.06 27.83 -16.71
C ASP A 399 -25.48 29.05 -15.97
N VAL A 400 -24.87 28.85 -14.79
CA VAL A 400 -24.13 29.90 -14.07
C VAL A 400 -22.89 30.34 -14.87
N LEU A 401 -22.09 29.39 -15.38
CA LEU A 401 -20.86 29.69 -16.14
C LEU A 401 -21.09 30.30 -17.53
N ILE A 402 -22.30 30.16 -18.09
CA ILE A 402 -22.67 30.78 -19.38
C ILE A 402 -23.24 32.19 -19.18
N SER A 403 -23.68 32.56 -17.97
CA SER A 403 -24.22 33.90 -17.68
C SER A 403 -23.17 34.97 -17.35
N GLU A 404 -21.90 34.58 -17.18
CA GLU A 404 -20.75 35.48 -16.93
C GLU A 404 -19.85 35.68 -18.16
N LYS A 405 -20.39 35.51 -19.38
CA LYS A 405 -19.79 35.94 -20.66
C LYS A 405 -20.82 36.68 -21.48
#